data_AF-A0A4R8Z9J0-F1
#
_entry.id   AF-A0A4R8Z9J0-F1
#
_cell.length_a   1.000
_cell.length_b   1.000
_cell.length_c   1.000
_cell.angle_alpha   90.00
_cell.angle_beta   90.00
_cell.angle_gamma   90.00
#
_symmetry.space_group_name_H-M   'P 1'
#
loop_
_entity.id
_entity.type
_entity.pdbx_description
1 polymer ?
#
loop_
_entity_poly.entity_id
_entity_poly.type
_entity_poly.pdbx_seq_one_letter_code
_entity_poly.pdbx_strand_id
1 'polypeptide(L)'
;MNRRKRLPLALALAVGLLLPLSGCTADPVDLQAATAENLQTEILAITEAAAAGDFSNAQTLLTAMQANLRTAAASGQVSAERSASIQSAINLVQGDLTVEIDAAAVAAEAAAQAAAEAAAAAQQQNDENAKDRAEQAEEAAKKAAEDARERAKEQREVRDD
;
A
#
# COMPACT_ATOMS: atom_id res chain seq x y z
N MET A 1 -25.21 -75.14 -7.83
CA MET A 1 -24.68 -75.50 -9.17
C MET A 1 -24.09 -74.25 -9.83
N ASN A 2 -22.77 -74.14 -9.65
CA ASN A 2 -21.74 -73.48 -10.46
C ASN A 2 -22.14 -72.26 -11.32
N ARG A 3 -22.04 -71.05 -10.74
CA ARG A 3 -21.75 -69.83 -11.50
C ARG A 3 -20.29 -69.45 -11.31
N ARG A 4 -19.59 -69.43 -12.43
CA ARG A 4 -18.15 -69.25 -12.61
C ARG A 4 -17.68 -67.96 -11.93
N LYS A 5 -16.92 -68.10 -10.83
CA LYS A 5 -16.17 -67.02 -10.20
C LYS A 5 -15.00 -66.68 -11.10
N ARG A 6 -15.02 -65.50 -11.74
CA ARG A 6 -13.80 -64.90 -12.30
C ARG A 6 -13.08 -64.22 -11.13
N LEU A 7 -11.97 -64.82 -10.71
CA LEU A 7 -10.99 -64.27 -9.76
C LEU A 7 -9.77 -63.78 -10.59
N PRO A 8 -8.80 -63.05 -10.02
CA PRO A 8 -8.66 -61.61 -10.09
C PRO A 8 -7.31 -61.22 -10.74
N LEU A 9 -7.27 -60.17 -11.56
CA LEU A 9 -6.01 -59.62 -12.05
C LEU A 9 -5.99 -58.12 -11.86
N ALA A 10 -5.54 -57.68 -10.68
CA ALA A 10 -4.92 -56.39 -10.44
C ALA A 10 -4.24 -56.39 -9.06
N LEU A 11 -3.24 -57.26 -8.92
CA LEU A 11 -2.17 -57.07 -7.95
C LEU A 11 -1.07 -56.32 -8.68
N ALA A 12 -0.92 -55.02 -8.44
CA ALA A 12 0.29 -54.27 -8.78
C ALA A 12 0.44 -53.06 -7.85
N LEU A 13 1.14 -53.30 -6.74
CA LEU A 13 2.01 -52.38 -6.03
C LEU A 13 1.48 -50.95 -5.75
N ALA A 14 0.80 -50.81 -4.62
CA ALA A 14 0.81 -49.56 -3.84
C ALA A 14 1.91 -49.64 -2.76
N VAL A 15 3.16 -49.85 -3.19
CA VAL A 15 4.36 -49.77 -2.33
C VAL A 15 5.31 -48.78 -2.98
N GLY A 16 5.27 -47.55 -2.48
CA GLY A 16 6.12 -46.42 -2.87
C GLY A 16 5.37 -45.16 -2.43
N LEU A 17 5.82 -44.36 -1.48
CA LEU A 17 7.16 -44.00 -1.05
C LEU A 17 7.09 -43.69 0.47
N LEU A 18 7.61 -44.58 1.31
CA LEU A 18 8.20 -44.17 2.58
C LEU A 18 9.69 -43.91 2.30
N LEU A 19 9.99 -42.91 1.46
CA LEU A 19 11.33 -42.34 1.47
C LEU A 19 11.49 -41.75 2.87
N PRO A 20 12.44 -42.21 3.70
CA PRO A 20 12.97 -41.27 4.67
C PRO A 20 13.42 -40.07 3.84
N LEU A 21 13.01 -38.86 4.21
CA LEU A 21 13.79 -37.68 3.87
C LEU A 21 15.13 -37.88 4.59
N SER A 22 16.01 -38.70 4.02
CA SER A 22 17.43 -38.66 4.23
C SER A 22 17.85 -37.29 3.70
N GLY A 23 17.66 -36.29 4.56
CA GLY A 23 18.46 -35.08 4.54
C GLY A 23 19.91 -35.51 4.40
N CYS A 24 20.55 -34.83 3.47
CA CYS A 24 21.90 -35.01 2.97
C CYS A 24 22.87 -35.65 3.97
N THR A 25 23.77 -36.46 3.42
CA THR A 25 25.07 -36.80 3.99
C THR A 25 25.56 -35.70 4.91
N ALA A 26 26.02 -36.08 6.11
CA ALA A 26 26.49 -35.17 7.16
C ALA A 26 27.64 -34.26 6.66
N ASP A 27 27.29 -33.23 5.91
CA ASP A 27 28.08 -32.04 5.70
C ASP A 27 28.10 -31.26 7.03
N PRO A 28 29.15 -30.48 7.30
CA PRO A 28 29.13 -29.51 8.39
C PRO A 28 27.86 -28.66 8.32
N VAL A 29 27.24 -28.41 9.47
CA VAL A 29 25.98 -27.66 9.58
C VAL A 29 26.19 -26.25 9.01
N ASP A 30 25.72 -26.05 7.79
CA ASP A 30 25.84 -24.80 7.04
C ASP A 30 25.01 -23.66 7.65
N LEU A 31 23.94 -24.01 8.36
CA LEU A 31 23.06 -23.10 9.10
C LEU A 31 22.50 -23.81 10.34
N GLN A 32 22.79 -23.28 11.53
CA GLN A 32 22.26 -23.82 12.78
C GLN A 32 20.73 -23.70 12.86
N ALA A 33 20.07 -24.70 13.44
CA ALA A 33 18.60 -24.75 13.49
C ALA A 33 17.97 -23.54 14.20
N ALA A 34 18.49 -23.16 15.37
CA ALA A 34 18.00 -21.98 16.11
C ALA A 34 18.19 -20.68 15.31
N THR A 35 19.30 -20.54 14.60
CA THR A 35 19.54 -19.39 13.71
C THR A 35 18.56 -19.41 12.53
N ALA A 36 18.26 -20.57 11.96
CA ALA A 36 17.27 -20.70 10.90
C ALA A 36 15.87 -20.29 11.37
N GLU A 37 15.46 -20.67 12.57
CA GLU A 37 14.17 -20.27 13.16
C GLU A 37 14.10 -18.75 13.33
N ASN A 38 15.15 -18.13 13.89
CA ASN A 38 15.21 -16.68 14.05
C ASN A 38 15.10 -15.94 12.70
N LEU A 39 15.87 -16.35 11.69
CA LEU A 39 15.80 -15.75 10.35
C LEU A 39 14.41 -15.90 9.72
N GLN A 40 13.73 -17.02 9.95
CA GLN A 40 12.35 -17.23 9.45
C GLN A 40 11.36 -16.31 10.15
N THR A 41 11.49 -16.11 11.46
CA THR A 41 10.66 -15.16 12.22
C THR A 41 10.87 -13.72 11.73
N GLU A 42 12.12 -13.34 11.48
CA GLU A 42 12.45 -12.00 10.95
C GLU A 42 11.86 -11.79 9.55
N ILE A 43 11.99 -12.77 8.66
CA ILE A 43 11.39 -12.73 7.32
C ILE A 43 9.87 -12.59 7.42
N LEU A 44 9.21 -13.34 8.32
CA LEU A 44 7.77 -13.22 8.51
C LEU A 44 7.38 -11.78 8.87
N ALA A 45 8.04 -11.17 9.85
CA ALA A 45 7.76 -9.79 10.25
C ALA A 45 7.97 -8.78 9.11
N ILE A 46 9.02 -8.96 8.30
CA ILE A 46 9.28 -8.13 7.12
C ILE A 46 8.12 -8.27 6.11
N THR A 47 7.67 -9.50 5.85
CA THR A 47 6.58 -9.75 4.89
C THR A 47 5.24 -9.21 5.39
N GLU A 48 4.97 -9.26 6.69
CA GLU A 48 3.75 -8.69 7.29
C GLU A 48 3.75 -7.16 7.16
N ALA A 49 4.88 -6.50 7.42
CA ALA A 49 5.02 -5.06 7.23
C ALA A 49 4.83 -4.66 5.76
N ALA A 50 5.47 -5.37 4.84
CA ALA A 50 5.32 -5.13 3.40
C ALA A 50 3.88 -5.36 2.92
N ALA A 51 3.20 -6.42 3.39
CA ALA A 51 1.81 -6.70 3.06
C ALA A 51 0.83 -5.64 3.60
N ALA A 52 1.18 -4.99 4.71
CA ALA A 52 0.44 -3.86 5.25
C ALA A 52 0.70 -2.54 4.49
N GLY A 53 1.58 -2.54 3.48
CA GLY A 53 2.02 -1.35 2.76
C GLY A 53 3.00 -0.48 3.55
N ASP A 54 3.50 -0.96 4.70
CA ASP A 54 4.47 -0.25 5.52
C ASP A 54 5.90 -0.62 5.09
N PHE A 55 6.27 -0.16 3.89
CA PHE A 55 7.56 -0.46 3.27
C PHE A 55 8.75 0.14 4.04
N SER A 56 8.54 1.25 4.76
CA SER A 56 9.58 1.87 5.60
C SER A 56 9.90 1.01 6.82
N ASN A 57 8.87 0.47 7.49
CA ASN A 57 9.08 -0.50 8.56
C ASN A 57 9.68 -1.81 8.03
N ALA A 58 9.21 -2.31 6.89
CA ALA A 58 9.80 -3.49 6.25
C ALA A 58 11.30 -3.30 5.95
N GLN A 59 11.72 -2.12 5.48
CA GLN A 59 13.12 -1.79 5.23
C GLN A 59 13.95 -1.75 6.54
N THR A 60 13.37 -1.22 7.62
CA THR A 60 13.99 -1.20 8.95
C THR A 60 14.22 -2.62 9.48
N LEU A 61 13.19 -3.48 9.39
CA LEU A 61 13.27 -4.88 9.80
C LEU A 61 14.29 -5.67 8.96
N LEU A 62 14.32 -5.44 7.64
CA LEU A 62 15.30 -6.06 6.74
C LEU A 62 16.74 -5.66 7.11
N THR A 63 16.96 -4.40 7.48
CA THR A 63 18.27 -3.91 7.95
C THR A 63 18.69 -4.59 9.26
N ALA A 64 17.74 -4.81 10.18
CA ALA A 64 17.99 -5.55 11.41
C ALA A 64 18.34 -7.03 11.13
N MET A 65 17.60 -7.69 10.25
CA MET A 65 17.89 -9.06 9.81
C MET A 65 19.30 -9.17 9.21
N GLN A 66 19.71 -8.18 8.41
CA GLN A 66 21.07 -8.12 7.85
C GLN A 66 22.16 -8.07 8.93
N ALA A 67 21.94 -7.27 9.99
CA ALA A 67 22.84 -7.21 11.13
C ALA A 67 22.89 -8.53 11.92
N ASN A 68 21.74 -9.19 12.07
CA ASN A 68 21.65 -10.49 12.75
C ASN A 68 22.33 -11.60 11.95
N LEU A 69 22.17 -11.63 10.63
CA LEU A 69 22.88 -12.56 9.74
C LEU A 69 24.40 -12.39 9.88
N ARG A 70 24.90 -11.15 9.86
CA ARG A 70 26.33 -10.85 10.00
C ARG A 70 26.87 -11.33 11.35
N THR A 71 26.09 -11.14 12.42
CA THR A 71 26.45 -11.59 13.77
C THR A 71 26.48 -13.12 13.85
N ALA A 72 25.50 -13.80 13.25
CA ALA A 72 25.43 -15.25 13.22
C ALA A 72 26.58 -15.85 12.39
N ALA A 73 26.94 -15.23 11.27
CA ALA A 73 28.11 -15.61 10.47
C ALA A 73 29.42 -15.42 11.24
N ALA A 74 29.61 -14.29 11.92
CA ALA A 74 30.79 -14.03 12.75
C ALA A 74 30.91 -15.02 13.92
N SER A 75 29.78 -15.52 14.42
CA SER A 75 29.72 -16.53 15.49
C SER A 75 29.84 -17.98 14.98
N GLY A 76 30.03 -18.20 13.67
CA GLY A 76 30.12 -19.53 13.07
C GLY A 76 28.79 -20.31 13.06
N GLN A 77 27.66 -19.63 13.27
CA GLN A 77 26.33 -20.24 13.26
C GLN A 77 25.75 -20.37 11.84
N VAL A 78 26.35 -19.64 10.89
CA VAL A 78 26.08 -19.69 9.46
C VAL A 78 27.42 -19.77 8.74
N SER A 79 27.53 -20.65 7.75
CA SER A 79 28.72 -20.71 6.91
C SER A 79 28.90 -19.40 6.13
N ALA A 80 30.14 -19.07 5.76
CA ALA A 80 30.42 -17.88 4.97
C ALA A 80 29.70 -17.89 3.61
N GLU A 81 29.69 -19.04 2.95
CA GLU A 81 29.02 -19.26 1.65
C GLU A 81 27.51 -19.02 1.76
N ARG A 82 26.90 -19.56 2.83
CA ARG A 82 25.47 -19.38 3.09
C ARG A 82 25.11 -17.95 3.46
N SER A 83 25.93 -17.31 4.30
CA SER A 83 25.75 -15.91 4.64
C SER A 83 25.84 -15.02 3.41
N ALA A 84 26.77 -15.28 2.48
CA ALA A 84 26.89 -14.53 1.24
C ALA A 84 25.66 -14.71 0.34
N SER A 85 25.15 -15.94 0.22
CA SER A 85 23.92 -16.24 -0.53
C SER A 85 22.70 -15.50 0.03
N ILE A 86 22.48 -15.56 1.35
CA ILE A 86 21.38 -14.86 2.02
C ILE A 86 21.54 -13.34 1.87
N GLN A 87 22.76 -12.81 2.02
CA GLN A 87 23.02 -11.38 1.86
C GLN A 87 22.71 -10.89 0.44
N SER A 88 22.98 -11.70 -0.58
CA SER A 88 22.61 -11.38 -1.96
C SER A 88 21.10 -11.24 -2.12
N ALA A 89 20.33 -12.17 -1.55
CA ALA A 89 18.87 -12.10 -1.56
C ALA A 89 18.34 -10.86 -0.78
N ILE A 90 18.93 -10.55 0.38
CA ILE A 90 18.59 -9.35 1.16
C ILE A 90 18.79 -8.08 0.31
N ASN A 91 19.88 -7.99 -0.46
CA ASN A 91 20.16 -6.83 -1.29
C ASN A 91 19.11 -6.64 -2.40
N LEU A 92 18.59 -7.73 -2.97
CA LEU A 92 17.51 -7.66 -3.97
C LEU A 92 16.24 -7.09 -3.33
N VAL A 93 15.82 -7.63 -2.19
CA VAL A 93 14.63 -7.15 -1.46
C VAL A 93 14.80 -5.70 -1.01
N GLN A 94 16.01 -5.29 -0.62
CA GLN A 94 16.27 -3.89 -0.28
C GLN A 94 16.07 -2.96 -1.48
N GLY A 95 16.49 -3.39 -2.67
CA GLY A 95 16.22 -2.68 -3.92
C GLY A 95 14.73 -2.54 -4.18
N ASP A 96 14.00 -3.66 -4.10
CA ASP A 96 12.54 -3.68 -4.31
C ASP A 96 11.81 -2.76 -3.32
N LEU A 97 12.14 -2.84 -2.03
CA LEU A 97 11.54 -1.97 -1.01
C LEU A 97 11.83 -0.49 -1.25
N THR A 98 13.02 -0.15 -1.75
CA THR A 98 13.37 1.24 -2.08
C THR A 98 12.49 1.76 -3.22
N VAL A 99 12.26 0.95 -4.26
CA VAL A 99 11.37 1.29 -5.37
C VAL A 99 9.94 1.55 -4.88
N GLU A 100 9.42 0.70 -4.00
CA GLU A 100 8.06 0.87 -3.45
C GLU A 100 7.94 2.12 -2.56
N ILE A 101 8.97 2.43 -1.77
CA ILE A 101 9.02 3.67 -0.96
C ILE A 101 9.01 4.91 -1.86
N ASP A 102 9.83 4.91 -2.91
CA ASP A 102 9.91 6.03 -3.86
C ASP A 102 8.58 6.20 -4.62
N ALA A 103 7.97 5.09 -5.05
CA ALA A 103 6.66 5.11 -5.70
C ALA A 103 5.57 5.68 -4.78
N ALA A 104 5.57 5.30 -3.50
CA ALA A 104 4.64 5.83 -2.51
C ALA A 104 4.85 7.34 -2.29
N ALA A 105 6.08 7.83 -2.28
CA ALA A 105 6.38 9.26 -2.16
C ALA A 105 5.85 10.04 -3.37
N VAL A 106 6.09 9.56 -4.59
CA VAL A 106 5.57 10.18 -5.82
C VAL A 106 4.04 10.22 -5.82
N ALA A 107 3.38 9.12 -5.41
CA ALA A 107 1.93 9.07 -5.32
C ALA A 107 1.37 10.06 -4.28
N ALA A 108 2.05 10.22 -3.14
CA ALA A 108 1.67 11.18 -2.11
C ALA A 108 1.79 12.63 -2.60
N GLU A 109 2.87 12.95 -3.33
CA GLU A 109 3.06 14.28 -3.93
C GLU A 109 1.98 14.58 -4.97
N ALA A 110 1.66 13.63 -5.86
CA ALA A 110 0.60 13.77 -6.84
C ALA A 110 -0.77 13.98 -6.17
N ALA A 111 -1.07 13.23 -5.10
CA ALA A 111 -2.30 13.40 -4.34
C ALA A 111 -2.37 14.79 -3.67
N ALA A 112 -1.26 15.29 -3.13
CA ALA A 112 -1.19 16.62 -2.53
C ALA A 112 -1.42 17.73 -3.58
N GLN A 113 -0.84 17.59 -4.78
CA GLN A 113 -1.07 18.53 -5.88
C GLN A 113 -2.53 18.54 -6.34
N ALA A 114 -3.12 17.35 -6.55
CA ALA A 114 -4.53 17.24 -6.91
C ALA A 114 -5.46 17.85 -5.85
N ALA A 115 -5.15 17.67 -4.56
CA ALA A 115 -5.89 18.29 -3.47
C ALA A 115 -5.76 19.83 -3.48
N ALA A 116 -4.58 20.36 -3.78
CA ALA A 116 -4.36 21.81 -3.88
C ALA A 116 -5.11 22.43 -5.07
N GLU A 117 -5.09 21.77 -6.24
CA GLU A 117 -5.85 22.20 -7.42
C GLU A 117 -7.36 22.19 -7.17
N ALA A 118 -7.87 21.13 -6.55
CA ALA A 118 -9.28 21.04 -6.17
C ALA A 118 -9.68 22.17 -5.19
N ALA A 119 -8.81 22.49 -4.22
CA ALA A 119 -9.04 23.60 -3.30
C ALA A 119 -9.04 24.97 -4.01
N ALA A 120 -8.11 25.18 -4.96
CA ALA A 120 -8.06 26.43 -5.74
C ALA A 120 -9.29 26.60 -6.64
N ALA A 121 -9.74 25.53 -7.31
CA ALA A 121 -10.94 25.56 -8.13
C ALA A 121 -12.21 25.85 -7.29
N ALA A 122 -12.30 25.27 -6.10
CA ALA A 122 -13.42 25.54 -5.18
C ALA A 122 -13.43 26.99 -4.70
N GLN A 123 -12.26 27.60 -4.45
CA GLN A 123 -12.16 29.02 -4.10
C GLN A 123 -12.61 29.92 -5.25
N GLN A 124 -12.16 29.67 -6.48
CA GLN A 124 -12.56 30.45 -7.65
C GLN A 124 -14.07 30.42 -7.86
N GLN A 125 -14.70 29.24 -7.76
CA GLN A 125 -16.16 29.13 -7.88
C GLN A 125 -16.91 29.90 -6.79
N ASN A 126 -16.39 29.92 -5.56
CA ASN A 126 -17.01 30.69 -4.49
C ASN A 126 -16.91 32.21 -4.76
N ASP A 127 -15.74 32.67 -5.20
CA ASP A 127 -15.52 34.08 -5.53
C ASP A 127 -16.39 34.54 -6.70
N GLU A 128 -16.56 33.71 -7.74
CA GLU A 128 -17.47 33.97 -8.86
C GLU A 128 -18.93 34.05 -8.38
N ASN A 129 -19.40 33.06 -7.63
CA ASN A 129 -20.76 33.07 -7.08
C ASN A 129 -21.01 34.28 -6.16
N ALA A 130 -20.00 34.73 -5.41
CA ALA A 130 -20.10 35.89 -4.55
C ALA A 130 -20.25 37.19 -5.36
N LYS A 131 -19.53 37.33 -6.47
CA LYS A 131 -19.65 38.46 -7.40
C LYS A 131 -21.02 38.50 -8.06
N ASP A 132 -21.48 37.38 -8.61
CA ASP A 132 -22.79 37.29 -9.26
C ASP A 132 -23.92 37.70 -8.30
N ARG A 133 -23.83 37.27 -7.04
CA ARG A 133 -24.81 37.63 -6.00
C ARG A 133 -24.75 39.11 -5.62
N ALA A 134 -23.57 39.72 -5.63
CA ALA A 134 -23.40 41.14 -5.37
C ALA A 134 -24.00 41.99 -6.51
N GLU A 135 -23.75 41.60 -7.77
CA GLU A 135 -24.32 42.28 -8.95
C GLU A 135 -25.85 42.20 -8.97
N GLN A 136 -26.42 41.02 -8.73
CA GLN A 136 -27.87 40.84 -8.64
C GLN A 136 -28.49 41.67 -7.50
N ALA A 137 -27.80 41.79 -6.35
CA ALA A 137 -28.26 42.61 -5.24
C ALA A 137 -28.23 44.10 -5.59
N GLU A 138 -27.21 44.57 -6.32
CA GLU A 138 -27.14 45.96 -6.78
C GLU A 138 -28.24 46.28 -7.79
N GLU A 139 -28.49 45.39 -8.76
CA GLU A 139 -29.55 45.58 -9.75
C GLU A 139 -30.95 45.59 -9.10
N ALA A 140 -31.20 44.67 -8.18
CA ALA A 140 -32.44 44.64 -7.40
C ALA A 140 -32.63 45.93 -6.57
N ALA A 141 -31.55 46.44 -5.97
CA ALA A 141 -31.59 47.70 -5.21
C ALA A 141 -31.87 48.91 -6.10
N LYS A 142 -31.27 48.99 -7.31
CA LYS A 142 -31.54 50.04 -8.29
C LYS A 142 -32.99 50.04 -8.74
N LYS A 143 -33.52 48.85 -9.09
CA LYS A 143 -34.92 48.70 -9.49
C LYS A 143 -35.89 49.08 -8.38
N ALA A 144 -35.64 48.63 -7.15
CA ALA A 144 -36.45 49.02 -5.99
C ALA A 144 -36.43 50.54 -5.73
N ALA A 145 -35.28 51.19 -5.94
CA ALA A 145 -35.15 52.64 -5.81
C ALA A 145 -35.87 53.40 -6.92
N GLU A 146 -35.85 52.90 -8.16
CA GLU A 146 -36.62 53.44 -9.28
C GLU A 146 -38.13 53.30 -9.04
N ASP A 147 -38.60 52.10 -8.69
CA ASP A 147 -40.00 51.84 -8.35
C ASP A 147 -40.49 52.74 -7.22
N ALA A 148 -39.66 52.97 -6.19
CA ALA A 148 -39.97 53.88 -5.09
C ALA A 148 -40.05 55.35 -5.54
N ARG A 149 -39.19 55.77 -6.48
CA ARG A 149 -39.21 57.13 -7.05
C ARG A 149 -40.46 57.35 -7.90
N GLU A 150 -40.83 56.39 -8.74
CA GLU A 150 -42.05 56.48 -9.56
C GLU A 150 -43.30 56.57 -8.69
N ARG A 151 -43.43 55.68 -7.69
CA ARG A 151 -44.54 55.75 -6.72
C ARG A 151 -44.59 57.09 -5.96
N ALA A 152 -43.43 57.67 -5.65
CA ALA A 152 -43.37 58.97 -4.98
C ALA A 152 -43.76 60.13 -5.90
N LYS A 153 -43.51 60.03 -7.22
CA LYS A 153 -43.99 61.01 -8.21
C LYS A 153 -45.50 60.90 -8.40
N GLU A 154 -46.04 59.69 -8.59
CA GLU A 154 -47.47 59.44 -8.72
C GLU A 154 -48.26 60.00 -7.51
N GLN A 155 -47.75 59.77 -6.28
CA GLN A 155 -48.36 60.30 -5.06
C GLN A 155 -48.29 61.84 -4.94
N ARG A 156 -47.31 62.49 -5.59
CA ARG A 156 -47.23 63.95 -5.63
C ARG A 156 -48.21 64.52 -6.65
N GLU A 157 -48.30 63.92 -7.83
CA GLU A 157 -49.23 64.33 -8.89
C GLU A 157 -50.69 64.22 -8.43
N VAL A 158 -51.07 63.12 -7.76
CA VAL A 158 -52.40 62.94 -7.15
C VAL A 158 -52.73 63.97 -6.06
N ARG A 159 -51.73 64.67 -5.48
CA ARG A 159 -51.95 65.66 -4.42
C ARG A 159 -52.11 67.09 -4.96
N ASP A 160 -51.70 67.35 -6.20
CA ASP A 160 -51.72 68.67 -6.82
C ASP A 160 -52.94 68.89 -7.76
N ASP A 161 -53.75 67.85 -8.01
CA ASP A 161 -55.09 67.89 -8.66
C ASP A 161 -56.25 68.03 -7.65
#